data_AF-A0A7J5WMI6-F1
#
_entry.id   AF-A0A7J5WMI6-F1
#
_cell.length_a   1.000
_cell.length_b   1.000
_cell.length_c   1.000
_cell.angle_alpha   90.00
_cell.angle_beta   90.00
_cell.angle_gamma   90.00
#
_symmetry.space_group_name_H-M   'P 1'
#
loop_
_entity.id
_entity.type
_entity.pdbx_description
1 polymer ?
#
loop_
_entity_poly.entity_id
_entity_poly.type
_entity_poly.pdbx_seq_one_letter_code
_entity_poly.pdbx_strand_id
1 'polypeptide(L)' 'MYNDSKKKVIIIGSGFAGMSAACFMAKAGWNVELVE' A
#
# COMPACT_ATOMS: atom_id res chain seq x y z
N MET A 1 4.46 -12.85 -21.02
CA MET A 1 4.44 -13.19 -19.58
C MET A 1 5.02 -12.00 -18.83
N TYR A 2 4.49 -11.64 -17.66
CA TYR A 2 4.66 -10.38 -16.91
C TYR A 2 3.84 -9.20 -17.42
N ASN A 3 2.63 -9.08 -16.87
CA ASN A 3 2.03 -7.75 -16.73
C ASN A 3 1.26 -7.71 -15.40
N ASP A 4 1.99 -7.70 -14.29
CA ASP A 4 1.43 -7.31 -13.00
C ASP A 4 1.31 -5.78 -13.00
N SER A 5 0.29 -5.25 -13.68
CA SER A 5 0.03 -3.80 -13.78
C SER A 5 -0.48 -3.18 -12.47
N LYS A 6 -0.31 -3.86 -11.33
CA LYS A 6 -0.70 -3.34 -10.03
C LYS A 6 0.38 -2.36 -9.56
N LYS A 7 -0.02 -1.12 -9.38
CA LYS A 7 0.87 -0.08 -8.83
C LYS A 7 1.26 -0.49 -7.41
N LYS A 8 2.57 -0.58 -7.15
CA LYS A 8 3.14 -0.95 -5.86
C LYS A 8 3.41 0.30 -5.03
N VAL A 9 3.11 0.26 -3.75
CA VAL A 9 3.35 1.36 -2.81
C VAL A 9 3.87 0.78 -1.49
N ILE A 10 4.90 1.43 -0.93
CA ILE A 10 5.46 1.08 0.38
C ILE A 10 5.15 2.23 1.34
N ILE A 11 4.61 1.91 2.51
CA ILE A 11 4.27 2.87 3.57
C ILE A 11 5.17 2.59 4.76
N ILE A 12 5.94 3.60 5.17
CA ILE A 12 6.88 3.52 6.29
C ILE A 12 6.26 4.25 7.49
N GLY A 13 6.08 3.53 8.59
CA GLY A 13 5.42 3.97 9.81
C GLY A 13 4.00 3.40 9.94
N SER A 14 3.75 2.66 11.01
CA SER A 14 2.49 1.96 11.32
C SER A 14 1.51 2.74 12.20
N GLY A 15 1.79 4.03 12.46
CA GLY A 15 0.92 4.90 13.24
C GLY A 15 -0.46 5.12 12.61
N PHE A 16 -1.33 5.85 13.32
CA PHE A 16 -2.73 6.09 12.89
C PHE A 16 -2.86 6.58 11.44
N ALA A 17 -1.98 7.49 11.02
CA ALA A 17 -1.96 8.00 9.65
C ALA A 17 -1.45 6.96 8.64
N GLY A 18 -0.42 6.19 8.98
CA GLY A 18 0.18 5.19 8.10
C GLY A 18 -0.77 4.03 7.81
N MET A 19 -1.44 3.52 8.84
CA MET A 19 -2.46 2.48 8.68
C MET A 19 -3.68 2.99 7.89
N SER A 20 -4.09 4.24 8.11
CA SER A 20 -5.18 4.86 7.35
C SER A 20 -4.84 4.99 5.86
N ALA A 21 -3.63 5.44 5.54
CA ALA A 21 -3.12 5.51 4.17
C ALA A 21 -3.02 4.12 3.53
N ALA A 22 -2.54 3.12 4.27
CA ALA A 22 -2.44 1.74 3.79
C ALA A 22 -3.81 1.16 3.43
N CYS A 23 -4.80 1.35 4.31
CA CYS A 23 -6.17 0.91 4.07
C CYS A 23 -6.78 1.61 2.85
N PHE A 24 -6.56 2.91 2.70
CA PHE A 24 -7.04 3.67 1.55
C PHE A 24 -6.42 3.18 0.22
N MET A 25 -5.09 3.00 0.19
CA MET A 25 -4.38 2.53 -1.00
C MET A 25 -4.74 1.09 -1.36
N ALA A 26 -4.90 0.21 -0.37
CA ALA A 26 -5.32 -1.17 -0.59
C ALA A 26 -6.73 -1.24 -1.21
N LYS A 27 -7.67 -0.42 -0.71
CA LYS A 27 -9.02 -0.29 -1.28
C LYS A 27 -9.00 0.25 -2.71
N ALA A 28 -8.04 1.13 -3.04
CA ALA A 28 -7.85 1.63 -4.39
C ALA A 28 -7.22 0.59 -5.35
N GLY A 29 -6.95 -0.64 -4.88
CA GLY A 29 -6.42 -1.74 -5.69
C GLY A 29 -4.91 -1.73 -5.84
N TRP A 30 -4.20 -0.98 -4.99
CA TRP A 30 -2.75 -0.93 -5.00
C TRP A 30 -2.16 -2.10 -4.23
N ASN A 31 -0.97 -2.53 -4.64
CA ASN A 31 -0.20 -3.51 -3.89
C ASN A 31 0.59 -2.78 -2.79
N VAL A 32 0.02 -2.74 -1.59
CA VAL A 32 0.56 -2.02 -0.44
C VAL A 32 1.47 -2.92 0.38
N GLU A 33 2.66 -2.43 0.69
CA GLU A 33 3.57 -3.00 1.68
C GLU A 33 3.72 -1.99 2.83
N LEU A 34 3.50 -2.42 4.07
CA LEU A 34 3.62 -1.55 5.24
C LEU A 34 4.79 -2.04 6.11
N VAL A 35 5.68 -1.11 6.44
CA VAL A 35 6.89 -1.35 7.25
C VAL A 35 6.91 -0.34 8.41
N GLU A 36 7.51 -0.73 9.54
CA GLU A 36 7.54 0.09 10.76
C GLU A 36 8.71 1.07 10.81
#